data_AF-A0A540MSM0-F1
#
_entry.id   AF-A0A540MSM0-F1
#
_cell.length_a   1.000
_cell.length_b   1.000
_cell.length_c   1.000
_cell.angle_alpha   90.00
_cell.angle_beta   90.00
_cell.angle_gamma   90.00
#
_symmetry.space_group_name_H-M   'P 1'
#
loop_
_entity.id
_entity.type
_entity.pdbx_description
1 polymer ?
#
loop_
_entity_poly.entity_id
_entity_poly.type
_entity_poly.pdbx_seq_one_letter_code
_entity_poly.pdbx_strand_id
1 'polypeptide(L)'
;MANPRLRSLPWWRRWAKKDWAIAAVGFTVIAFALALLSNSWRDKLDSGISGPFLPNAAASDLVELTLLKNAKDRGALCLDGTAPGYHFRKGFGSGANNWLLHIEGGGWCNSTESCSWRKGTPLGSSNYMDRRVSFSGILSSHPSQNPEFFNWNKVRIRYCDGASLAGHPENESKNGSELFFRGQLIWEAVIDELLSIGMSKVKQALLSGCSAGGLATLIHCDDFRGLLPKDATVKCLADGGFFLDEEDILQHRTMRSLYNDVAILQGLAKSLHKDCISKMEPAKCLFPEEIIKHSNTPVFLVNSAYDFWQVQHVLIPEAADPHGYWKKCKLNIHNCNSNQLEILQGFRGSMLKALNEFQKNTEGGMFINSCYIHCQTDISETWHSPTSPRINNKSVLLSL
;
A
#
# COMPACT_ATOMS: atom_id res chain seq x y z
N MET A 1 -15.02 29.92 -73.31
CA MET A 1 -14.19 28.76 -73.70
C MET A 1 -13.37 28.35 -72.49
N ALA A 2 -13.23 27.04 -72.29
CA ALA A 2 -12.70 26.30 -71.12
C ALA A 2 -11.28 26.74 -70.66
N ASN A 3 -10.83 26.54 -69.41
CA ASN A 3 -10.70 25.24 -68.72
C ASN A 3 -10.61 25.36 -67.16
N PRO A 4 -10.96 24.32 -66.38
CA PRO A 4 -11.35 24.38 -64.97
C PRO A 4 -10.33 23.77 -63.99
N ARG A 5 -10.49 24.04 -62.68
CA ARG A 5 -10.40 23.11 -61.53
C ARG A 5 -10.23 23.87 -60.20
N LEU A 6 -11.34 24.22 -59.55
CA LEU A 6 -11.38 24.28 -58.08
C LEU A 6 -12.63 23.52 -57.64
N ARG A 7 -12.42 22.27 -57.18
CA ARG A 7 -13.46 21.48 -56.52
C ARG A 7 -13.52 21.91 -55.05
N SER A 8 -14.71 22.34 -54.65
CA SER A 8 -15.20 22.47 -53.29
C SER A 8 -15.12 21.16 -52.51
N LEU A 9 -14.60 21.19 -51.28
CA LEU A 9 -14.76 20.15 -50.26
C LEU A 9 -15.84 20.60 -49.26
N PRO A 10 -16.96 19.88 -49.09
CA PRO A 10 -17.80 19.99 -47.92
C PRO A 10 -17.77 18.68 -47.13
N TRP A 11 -17.36 18.71 -45.85
CA TRP A 11 -17.63 17.58 -44.96
C TRP A 11 -18.04 18.02 -43.56
N TRP A 12 -19.31 18.38 -43.43
CA TRP A 12 -20.09 18.15 -42.22
C TRP A 12 -21.17 17.13 -42.59
N ARG A 13 -20.89 15.83 -42.46
CA ARG A 13 -21.93 14.80 -42.51
C ARG A 13 -22.59 14.72 -41.15
N ARG A 14 -23.90 14.98 -41.09
CA ARG A 14 -24.76 14.56 -39.96
C ARG A 14 -24.87 13.04 -39.97
N TRP A 15 -24.44 12.40 -38.89
CA TRP A 15 -24.48 10.94 -38.73
C TRP A 15 -25.93 10.49 -38.49
N ALA A 16 -26.37 9.44 -39.18
CA ALA A 16 -27.69 8.85 -38.98
C ALA A 16 -27.69 7.99 -37.70
N LYS A 17 -28.87 7.74 -37.11
CA LYS A 17 -29.01 6.90 -35.90
C LYS A 17 -28.41 5.49 -36.06
N LYS A 18 -28.38 4.94 -37.28
CA LYS A 18 -27.71 3.67 -37.59
C LYS A 18 -26.18 3.76 -37.48
N ASP A 19 -25.58 4.90 -37.83
CA ASP A 19 -24.13 5.11 -37.74
C ASP A 19 -23.69 5.23 -36.27
N TRP A 20 -24.53 5.83 -35.41
CA TRP A 20 -24.33 5.84 -33.96
C TRP A 20 -24.47 4.46 -33.32
N ALA A 21 -25.40 3.62 -33.79
CA ALA A 21 -25.55 2.26 -33.29
C ALA A 21 -24.36 1.38 -33.70
N ILE A 22 -23.84 1.52 -34.92
CA ILE A 22 -22.65 0.79 -35.39
C ILE A 22 -21.41 1.26 -34.63
N ALA A 23 -21.28 2.57 -34.37
CA ALA A 23 -20.21 3.10 -33.54
C ALA A 23 -20.29 2.61 -32.09
N ALA A 24 -21.48 2.54 -31.49
CA ALA A 24 -21.68 2.06 -30.12
C ALA A 24 -21.40 0.56 -29.96
N VAL A 25 -21.76 -0.26 -30.96
CA VAL A 25 -21.43 -1.69 -31.00
C VAL A 25 -19.93 -1.88 -31.25
N GLY A 26 -19.32 -1.09 -32.14
CA GLY A 26 -17.88 -1.09 -32.34
C GLY A 26 -17.11 -0.71 -31.07
N PHE A 27 -17.58 0.30 -30.33
CA PHE A 27 -16.97 0.74 -29.09
C PHE A 27 -17.12 -0.28 -27.95
N THR A 28 -18.27 -0.95 -27.85
CA THR A 28 -18.46 -2.03 -26.86
C THR A 28 -17.64 -3.26 -27.19
N VAL A 29 -17.50 -3.64 -28.47
CA VAL A 29 -16.63 -4.77 -28.87
C VAL A 29 -15.14 -4.43 -28.64
N ILE A 30 -14.71 -3.20 -28.91
CA ILE A 30 -13.34 -2.75 -28.64
C ILE A 30 -13.07 -2.66 -27.13
N ALA A 31 -14.01 -2.14 -26.34
CA ALA A 31 -13.90 -2.10 -24.88
C ALA A 31 -13.89 -3.51 -24.27
N PHE A 32 -14.69 -4.43 -24.79
CA PHE A 32 -14.70 -5.83 -24.36
C PHE A 32 -13.42 -6.56 -24.78
N ALA A 33 -12.88 -6.29 -25.98
CA ALA A 33 -11.60 -6.82 -26.42
C ALA A 33 -10.42 -6.25 -25.60
N LEU A 34 -10.45 -4.97 -25.24
CA LEU A 34 -9.47 -4.35 -24.34
C LEU A 34 -9.58 -4.90 -22.90
N ALA A 35 -10.80 -5.18 -22.41
CA ALA A 35 -11.01 -5.85 -21.13
C ALA A 35 -10.51 -7.31 -21.14
N LEU A 36 -10.72 -8.04 -22.24
CA LEU A 36 -10.19 -9.40 -22.41
C LEU A 36 -8.67 -9.42 -22.57
N LEU A 37 -8.08 -8.42 -23.24
CA LEU A 37 -6.62 -8.27 -23.36
C LEU A 37 -5.99 -7.80 -22.04
N SER A 38 -6.66 -6.94 -21.28
CA SER A 38 -6.27 -6.54 -19.92
C SER A 38 -6.33 -7.72 -18.95
N ASN A 39 -7.41 -8.50 -18.97
CA ASN A 39 -7.53 -9.73 -18.19
C ASN A 39 -6.50 -10.78 -18.64
N SER A 40 -6.25 -10.92 -19.94
CA SER A 40 -5.21 -11.82 -20.45
C SER A 40 -3.79 -11.37 -20.05
N TRP A 41 -3.52 -10.07 -19.93
CA TRP A 41 -2.25 -9.56 -19.41
C TRP A 41 -2.13 -9.70 -17.88
N ARG A 42 -3.23 -9.58 -17.13
CA ARG A 42 -3.27 -9.89 -15.69
C ARG A 42 -3.08 -11.38 -15.44
N ASP A 43 -3.80 -12.23 -16.17
CA ASP A 43 -3.64 -13.69 -16.12
C ASP A 43 -2.23 -14.12 -16.53
N LYS A 44 -1.54 -13.37 -17.40
CA LYS A 44 -0.15 -13.64 -17.79
C LYS A 44 0.89 -13.14 -16.77
N LEU A 45 0.55 -12.13 -15.96
CA LEU A 45 1.37 -11.71 -14.83
C LEU A 45 1.17 -12.65 -13.63
N ASP A 46 -0.05 -13.15 -13.42
CA ASP A 46 -0.38 -14.11 -12.35
C ASP A 46 0.09 -15.54 -12.67
N SER A 47 0.05 -15.96 -13.95
CA SER A 47 0.54 -17.30 -14.36
C SER A 47 2.06 -17.45 -14.37
N GLY A 48 2.81 -16.37 -14.12
CA GLY A 48 4.25 -16.40 -13.91
C GLY A 48 4.68 -16.62 -12.44
N ILE A 49 3.74 -16.58 -11.48
CA ILE A 49 4.02 -16.70 -10.04
C ILE A 49 3.42 -17.99 -9.45
N SER A 50 2.55 -18.68 -10.19
CA SER A 50 1.99 -19.96 -9.77
C SER A 50 2.81 -21.16 -10.25
N GLY A 51 3.87 -21.51 -9.49
CA GLY A 51 4.32 -22.90 -9.34
C GLY A 51 5.82 -23.10 -9.01
N PRO A 52 6.20 -24.17 -8.28
CA PRO A 52 5.55 -24.86 -7.15
C PRO A 52 6.24 -24.48 -5.82
N PHE A 53 5.78 -25.03 -4.69
CA PHE A 53 6.35 -24.90 -3.32
C PHE A 53 5.79 -23.78 -2.43
N LEU A 54 4.46 -23.69 -2.33
CA LEU A 54 3.91 -23.51 -0.98
C LEU A 54 4.09 -24.85 -0.25
N PRO A 55 4.74 -24.93 0.92
CA PRO A 55 4.56 -26.09 1.78
C PRO A 55 3.06 -26.20 2.03
N ASN A 56 2.49 -27.39 1.88
CA ASN A 56 1.09 -27.68 2.21
C ASN A 56 0.81 -27.12 3.61
N ALA A 57 0.29 -25.89 3.70
CA ALA A 57 -0.25 -25.38 4.93
C ALA A 57 -1.43 -26.30 5.22
N ALA A 58 -1.32 -27.10 6.29
CA ALA A 58 -2.45 -27.91 6.71
C ALA A 58 -3.65 -26.96 6.91
N ALA A 59 -4.87 -27.41 6.65
CA ALA A 59 -6.06 -26.56 6.82
C ALA A 59 -6.16 -25.95 8.24
N SER A 60 -5.45 -26.49 9.22
CA SER A 60 -5.26 -25.96 10.58
C SER A 60 -4.43 -24.67 10.69
N ASP A 61 -3.63 -24.36 9.68
CA ASP A 61 -2.67 -23.24 9.69
C ASP A 61 -3.20 -21.99 8.99
N LEU A 62 -4.44 -22.02 8.49
CA LEU A 62 -5.11 -20.85 7.97
C LEU A 62 -5.76 -20.05 9.10
N VAL A 63 -5.70 -18.73 9.01
CA VAL A 63 -6.36 -17.80 9.94
C VAL A 63 -7.65 -17.32 9.31
N GLU A 64 -8.74 -17.33 10.08
CA GLU A 64 -10.07 -16.88 9.65
C GLU A 64 -10.21 -15.35 9.69
N LEU A 65 -10.97 -14.80 8.74
CA LEU A 65 -11.36 -13.41 8.71
C LEU A 65 -12.43 -13.15 9.77
N THR A 66 -12.14 -12.21 10.66
CA THR A 66 -13.11 -11.67 11.61
C THR A 66 -13.59 -10.31 11.09
N LEU A 67 -14.90 -10.19 10.83
CA LEU A 67 -15.53 -8.91 10.51
C LEU A 67 -15.95 -8.22 11.79
N LEU A 68 -15.77 -6.89 11.85
CA LEU A 68 -16.19 -6.10 12.99
C LEU A 68 -17.73 -6.05 13.06
N LYS A 69 -18.31 -6.64 14.11
CA LYS A 69 -19.77 -6.74 14.27
C LYS A 69 -20.44 -5.38 14.44
N ASN A 70 -19.83 -4.49 15.21
CA ASN A 70 -20.39 -3.17 15.54
C ASN A 70 -19.88 -2.05 14.61
N ALA A 71 -19.31 -2.40 13.45
CA ALA A 71 -18.65 -1.42 12.61
C ALA A 71 -19.60 -0.32 12.10
N LYS A 72 -20.84 -0.70 11.74
CA LYS A 72 -21.89 0.24 11.31
C LYS A 72 -22.24 1.26 12.40
N ASP A 73 -22.41 0.81 13.64
CA ASP A 73 -22.75 1.67 14.78
C ASP A 73 -21.64 2.68 15.08
N ARG A 74 -20.40 2.31 14.77
CA ARG A 74 -19.21 3.17 14.90
C ARG A 74 -18.91 3.99 13.63
N GLY A 75 -19.72 3.82 12.58
CA GLY A 75 -19.47 4.43 11.27
C GLY A 75 -18.23 3.88 10.53
N ALA A 76 -17.54 2.86 11.04
CA ALA A 76 -16.35 2.26 10.45
C ALA A 76 -16.73 1.36 9.27
N LEU A 77 -16.57 1.85 8.05
CA LEU A 77 -17.02 1.18 6.83
C LEU A 77 -15.91 1.16 5.78
N CYS A 78 -15.75 0.03 5.08
CA CYS A 78 -14.95 -0.04 3.86
C CYS A 78 -15.54 0.86 2.76
N LEU A 79 -14.80 1.08 1.67
CA LEU A 79 -15.23 1.92 0.55
C LEU A 79 -16.64 1.62 0.02
N ASP A 80 -17.08 0.35 0.04
CA ASP A 80 -18.42 -0.07 -0.40
C ASP A 80 -19.51 -0.08 0.69
N GLY A 81 -19.18 0.25 1.93
CA GLY A 81 -20.12 0.21 3.06
C GLY A 81 -20.17 -1.12 3.82
N THR A 82 -19.32 -2.09 3.47
CA THR A 82 -19.18 -3.32 4.25
C THR A 82 -18.37 -3.09 5.54
N ALA A 83 -18.53 -3.99 6.50
CA ALA A 83 -17.74 -3.94 7.73
C ALA A 83 -16.27 -4.27 7.44
N PRO A 84 -15.29 -3.53 7.99
CA PRO A 84 -13.89 -3.90 7.96
C PRO A 84 -13.64 -5.19 8.74
N GLY A 85 -12.45 -5.76 8.56
CA GLY A 85 -12.09 -6.99 9.22
C GLY A 85 -10.59 -7.16 9.41
N TYR A 86 -10.24 -8.20 10.17
CA TYR A 86 -8.87 -8.58 10.46
C TYR A 86 -8.77 -10.09 10.63
N HIS A 87 -7.58 -10.63 10.40
CA HIS A 87 -7.23 -12.01 10.72
C HIS A 87 -6.49 -12.03 12.04
N PHE A 88 -6.87 -12.91 12.97
CA PHE A 88 -6.28 -12.96 14.30
C PHE A 88 -5.85 -14.37 14.69
N ARG A 89 -4.61 -14.51 15.12
CA ARG A 89 -4.08 -15.72 15.75
C ARG A 89 -3.60 -15.39 17.16
N LYS A 90 -4.17 -16.10 18.13
CA LYS A 90 -3.83 -15.94 19.54
C LYS A 90 -2.40 -16.42 19.83
N GLY A 91 -1.68 -15.63 20.62
CA GLY A 91 -0.35 -15.97 21.13
C GLY A 91 -0.39 -17.01 22.24
N PHE A 92 0.77 -17.54 22.60
CA PHE A 92 0.90 -18.58 23.63
C PHE A 92 2.23 -18.47 24.39
N GLY A 93 2.31 -19.14 25.55
CA GLY A 93 3.51 -19.14 26.38
C GLY A 93 3.96 -17.74 26.78
N SER A 94 5.25 -17.46 26.66
CA SER A 94 5.84 -16.14 26.97
C SER A 94 5.32 -15.01 26.06
N GLY A 95 4.86 -15.31 24.85
CA GLY A 95 4.34 -14.34 23.89
C GLY A 95 2.85 -14.02 24.07
N ALA A 96 2.15 -14.66 25.02
CA ALA A 96 0.70 -14.52 25.17
C ALA A 96 0.23 -13.09 25.52
N ASN A 97 1.11 -12.24 26.07
CA ASN A 97 0.85 -10.82 26.34
C ASN A 97 1.60 -9.88 25.39
N ASN A 98 2.19 -10.39 24.31
CA ASN A 98 2.83 -9.58 23.28
C ASN A 98 1.98 -9.58 22.02
N TRP A 99 1.99 -8.47 21.29
CA TRP A 99 1.09 -8.23 20.16
C TRP A 99 1.85 -7.71 18.94
N LEU A 100 1.59 -8.30 17.79
CA LEU A 100 2.09 -7.87 16.50
C LEU A 100 0.90 -7.60 15.59
N LEU A 101 0.73 -6.35 15.20
CA LEU A 101 -0.29 -5.91 14.27
C LEU A 101 0.41 -5.64 12.93
N HIS A 102 -0.15 -6.15 11.84
CA HIS A 102 0.36 -5.95 10.50
C HIS A 102 -0.75 -5.39 9.60
N ILE A 103 -0.56 -4.17 9.10
CA ILE A 103 -1.51 -3.50 8.21
C ILE A 103 -1.22 -3.93 6.77
N GLU A 104 -2.24 -4.48 6.12
CA GLU A 104 -2.19 -4.84 4.71
C GLU A 104 -1.93 -3.62 3.80
N GLY A 105 -1.12 -3.81 2.77
CA GLY A 105 -0.87 -2.81 1.73
C GLY A 105 -1.87 -2.88 0.57
N GLY A 106 -1.61 -2.12 -0.49
CA GLY A 106 -2.42 -2.19 -1.71
C GLY A 106 -2.62 -0.86 -2.44
N GLY A 107 -1.69 0.09 -2.30
CA GLY A 107 -1.79 1.41 -2.93
C GLY A 107 -3.01 2.22 -2.49
N TRP A 108 -3.43 3.19 -3.29
CA TRP A 108 -4.50 4.14 -2.97
C TRP A 108 -5.50 4.27 -4.12
N CYS A 109 -6.60 4.96 -3.86
CA CYS A 109 -7.45 5.50 -4.92
C CYS A 109 -7.57 7.02 -4.73
N ASN A 110 -7.42 7.77 -5.82
CA ASN A 110 -7.24 9.23 -5.78
C ASN A 110 -8.28 9.99 -6.62
N SER A 111 -9.31 9.29 -7.10
CA SER A 111 -10.45 9.88 -7.81
C SER A 111 -11.72 9.10 -7.47
N THR A 112 -12.89 9.72 -7.63
CA THR A 112 -14.17 9.03 -7.46
C THR A 112 -14.26 7.79 -8.35
N GLU A 113 -13.75 7.85 -9.58
CA GLU A 113 -13.72 6.73 -10.51
C GLU A 113 -12.82 5.59 -10.02
N SER A 114 -11.57 5.87 -9.66
CA SER A 114 -10.63 4.86 -9.17
C SER A 114 -11.12 4.23 -7.87
N CYS A 115 -11.71 5.01 -6.96
CA CYS A 115 -12.30 4.49 -5.73
C CYS A 115 -13.57 3.67 -5.99
N SER A 116 -14.40 4.08 -6.96
CA SER A 116 -15.58 3.31 -7.39
C SER A 116 -15.21 1.97 -8.00
N TRP A 117 -14.12 1.89 -8.75
CA TRP A 117 -13.57 0.62 -9.21
C TRP A 117 -13.09 -0.22 -8.00
N ARG A 118 -12.31 0.41 -7.11
CA ARG A 118 -11.67 -0.26 -5.97
C ARG A 118 -12.66 -0.89 -4.99
N LYS A 119 -13.83 -0.28 -4.80
CA LYS A 119 -14.89 -0.83 -3.93
C LYS A 119 -15.39 -2.21 -4.38
N GLY A 120 -15.19 -2.57 -5.64
CA GLY A 120 -15.49 -3.92 -6.19
C GLY A 120 -14.40 -4.97 -5.95
N THR A 121 -13.46 -4.74 -5.03
CA THR A 121 -12.29 -5.61 -4.80
C THR A 121 -12.02 -5.89 -3.33
N PRO A 122 -11.11 -6.82 -2.98
CA PRO A 122 -10.71 -7.05 -1.58
C PRO A 122 -10.16 -5.81 -0.88
N LEU A 123 -9.66 -4.82 -1.64
CA LEU A 123 -9.07 -3.57 -1.15
C LEU A 123 -10.07 -2.42 -0.98
N GLY A 124 -11.36 -2.70 -1.14
CA GLY A 124 -12.45 -1.75 -0.94
C GLY A 124 -13.73 -2.36 -0.36
N SER A 125 -13.77 -3.69 -0.17
CA SER A 125 -14.94 -4.39 0.33
C SER A 125 -14.57 -5.73 0.96
N SER A 126 -15.13 -5.99 2.14
CA SER A 126 -14.96 -7.27 2.84
C SER A 126 -15.80 -8.41 2.25
N ASN A 127 -16.63 -8.15 1.24
CA ASN A 127 -17.29 -9.20 0.47
C ASN A 127 -16.31 -10.00 -0.38
N TYR A 128 -15.22 -9.37 -0.83
CA TYR A 128 -14.21 -9.98 -1.70
C TYR A 128 -12.93 -10.39 -0.96
N MET A 129 -12.78 -10.06 0.33
CA MET A 129 -11.61 -10.47 1.12
C MET A 129 -11.54 -11.99 1.28
N ASP A 130 -10.31 -12.52 1.21
CA ASP A 130 -10.05 -13.91 1.53
C ASP A 130 -10.54 -14.25 2.94
N ARG A 131 -11.41 -15.26 3.01
CA ARG A 131 -11.97 -15.72 4.28
C ARG A 131 -10.92 -16.38 5.16
N ARG A 132 -9.93 -17.01 4.53
CA ARG A 132 -8.85 -17.73 5.20
C ARG A 132 -7.52 -17.38 4.56
N VAL A 133 -6.52 -17.02 5.36
CA VAL A 133 -5.17 -16.67 4.87
C VAL A 133 -4.09 -17.39 5.66
N SER A 134 -2.97 -17.69 4.99
CA SER A 134 -1.76 -18.13 5.68
C SER A 134 -1.01 -16.94 6.25
N PHE A 135 -0.35 -17.13 7.40
CA PHE A 135 0.57 -16.16 7.97
C PHE A 135 2.01 -16.57 7.65
N SER A 136 2.76 -15.68 7.01
CA SER A 136 4.14 -15.86 6.57
C SER A 136 5.06 -14.76 7.10
N GLY A 137 6.38 -14.92 6.92
CA GLY A 137 7.37 -13.95 7.38
C GLY A 137 7.21 -13.58 8.85
N ILE A 138 7.11 -12.28 9.13
CA ILE A 138 6.93 -11.68 10.45
C ILE A 138 5.65 -12.15 11.18
N LEU A 139 4.64 -12.64 10.45
CA LEU A 139 3.42 -13.24 11.02
C LEU A 139 3.53 -14.76 11.18
N SER A 140 4.54 -15.42 10.63
CA SER A 140 4.63 -16.89 10.67
C SER A 140 4.66 -17.42 12.10
N SER A 141 3.86 -18.45 12.39
CA SER A 141 3.84 -19.16 13.67
C SER A 141 4.92 -20.23 13.79
N HIS A 142 5.74 -20.42 12.75
CA HIS A 142 6.82 -21.38 12.76
C HIS A 142 8.09 -20.73 13.33
N PRO A 143 8.67 -21.25 14.43
CA PRO A 143 9.90 -20.70 15.00
C PRO A 143 11.07 -20.69 14.02
N SER A 144 11.12 -21.64 13.09
CA SER A 144 12.15 -21.71 12.03
C SER A 144 12.05 -20.59 11.00
N GLN A 145 10.91 -19.92 10.90
CA GLN A 145 10.68 -18.79 9.99
C GLN A 145 10.59 -17.46 10.74
N ASN A 146 10.23 -17.48 12.03
CA ASN A 146 9.99 -16.28 12.82
C ASN A 146 10.34 -16.50 14.30
N PRO A 147 11.62 -16.71 14.63
CA PRO A 147 12.02 -17.10 15.98
C PRO A 147 11.69 -16.06 17.05
N GLU A 148 11.60 -14.78 16.69
CA GLU A 148 11.33 -13.68 17.63
C GLU A 148 9.84 -13.53 17.97
N PHE A 149 8.95 -13.65 16.97
CA PHE A 149 7.53 -13.32 17.13
C PHE A 149 6.59 -14.54 16.98
N PHE A 150 7.10 -15.76 16.79
CA PHE A 150 6.27 -16.93 16.44
C PHE A 150 5.09 -17.17 17.41
N ASN A 151 5.30 -16.90 18.71
CA ASN A 151 4.33 -17.14 19.79
C ASN A 151 3.57 -15.89 20.26
N TRP A 152 3.74 -14.75 19.61
CA TRP A 152 2.98 -13.52 19.91
C TRP A 152 1.54 -13.62 19.42
N ASN A 153 0.66 -12.78 19.97
CA ASN A 153 -0.64 -12.49 19.35
C ASN A 153 -0.39 -11.79 18.02
N LYS A 154 -1.02 -12.27 16.94
CA LYS A 154 -0.77 -11.77 15.59
C LYS A 154 -2.05 -11.37 14.91
N VAL A 155 -2.07 -10.14 14.42
CA VAL A 155 -3.21 -9.55 13.74
C VAL A 155 -2.76 -9.09 12.37
N ARG A 156 -3.47 -9.50 11.32
CA ARG A 156 -3.39 -8.86 10.00
C ARG A 156 -4.64 -8.02 9.81
N ILE A 157 -4.50 -6.70 9.83
CA ILE A 157 -5.59 -5.76 9.61
C ILE A 157 -5.82 -5.66 8.10
N ARG A 158 -7.05 -5.91 7.64
CA ARG A 158 -7.37 -5.83 6.21
C ARG A 158 -7.60 -4.38 5.80
N TYR A 159 -7.01 -4.00 4.68
CA TYR A 159 -7.01 -2.63 4.17
C TYR A 159 -8.13 -2.46 3.15
N CYS A 160 -9.09 -1.57 3.42
CA CYS A 160 -10.28 -1.41 2.57
C CYS A 160 -10.79 0.03 2.40
N ASP A 161 -10.03 1.04 2.84
CA ASP A 161 -10.39 2.46 2.75
C ASP A 161 -9.71 3.16 1.56
N GLY A 162 -8.55 2.68 1.11
CA GLY A 162 -7.85 3.30 -0.03
C GLY A 162 -7.08 4.60 0.32
N ALA A 163 -6.88 4.90 1.60
CA ALA A 163 -6.20 6.09 2.13
C ALA A 163 -5.22 5.78 3.27
N SER A 164 -4.61 4.58 3.30
CA SER A 164 -3.72 4.17 4.42
C SER A 164 -4.36 4.30 5.81
N LEU A 165 -5.66 4.01 5.93
CA LEU A 165 -6.45 4.15 7.15
C LEU A 165 -6.50 5.59 7.71
N ALA A 166 -6.26 6.60 6.88
CA ALA A 166 -6.19 8.00 7.30
C ALA A 166 -7.37 8.87 6.81
N GLY A 167 -8.32 8.29 6.06
CA GLY A 167 -9.46 9.02 5.52
C GLY A 167 -10.53 9.37 6.57
N HIS A 168 -11.20 10.52 6.38
CA HIS A 168 -12.31 10.98 7.22
C HIS A 168 -13.58 11.29 6.40
N PRO A 169 -14.78 11.11 6.98
CA PRO A 169 -16.04 11.18 6.23
C PRO A 169 -16.47 12.59 5.82
N GLU A 170 -15.79 13.67 6.21
CA GLU A 170 -16.29 15.03 5.94
C GLU A 170 -16.35 15.38 4.45
N ASN A 171 -15.53 14.70 3.63
CA ASN A 171 -15.50 14.88 2.17
C ASN A 171 -16.37 13.86 1.41
N GLU A 172 -17.13 13.02 2.12
CA GLU A 172 -18.11 12.12 1.49
C GLU A 172 -19.22 12.93 0.80
N SER A 173 -19.53 12.56 -0.44
CA SER A 173 -20.60 13.23 -1.19
C SER A 173 -21.95 12.96 -0.54
N LYS A 174 -22.67 14.04 -0.19
CA LYS A 174 -24.06 13.96 0.28
C LYS A 174 -25.05 13.56 -0.82
N ASN A 175 -24.62 13.55 -2.09
CA ASN A 175 -25.48 13.49 -3.28
C ASN A 175 -25.36 12.18 -4.09
N GLY A 176 -24.92 11.06 -3.48
CA GLY A 176 -25.21 9.73 -4.03
C GLY A 176 -24.06 8.93 -4.66
N SER A 177 -22.79 9.30 -4.48
CA SER A 177 -21.71 8.32 -4.67
C SER A 177 -21.62 7.45 -3.41
N GLU A 178 -21.98 6.18 -3.51
CA GLU A 178 -21.78 5.16 -2.45
C GLU A 178 -20.28 4.85 -2.26
N LEU A 179 -19.51 5.84 -1.78
CA LEU A 179 -18.13 5.68 -1.36
C LEU A 179 -18.00 6.19 0.08
N PHE A 180 -17.34 5.39 0.91
CA PHE A 180 -17.10 5.71 2.31
C PHE A 180 -15.60 5.90 2.55
N PHE A 181 -15.19 7.12 2.88
CA PHE A 181 -13.79 7.49 3.09
C PHE A 181 -13.49 7.52 4.60
N ARG A 182 -13.51 6.33 5.22
CA ARG A 182 -13.58 6.20 6.68
C ARG A 182 -12.40 5.45 7.29
N GLY A 183 -11.23 5.58 6.66
CA GLY A 183 -10.00 4.92 7.09
C GLY A 183 -9.71 5.11 8.58
N GLN A 184 -9.80 6.35 9.08
CA GLN A 184 -9.52 6.65 10.49
C GLN A 184 -10.51 5.94 11.43
N LEU A 185 -11.80 5.91 11.07
CA LEU A 185 -12.82 5.22 11.87
C LEU A 185 -12.64 3.70 11.83
N ILE A 186 -12.18 3.14 10.70
CA ILE A 186 -11.80 1.72 10.61
C ILE A 186 -10.64 1.43 11.56
N TRP A 187 -9.59 2.24 11.54
CA TRP A 187 -8.45 2.11 12.44
C TRP A 187 -8.89 2.10 13.91
N GLU A 188 -9.63 3.12 14.35
CA GLU A 188 -10.11 3.24 15.72
C GLU A 188 -10.99 2.05 16.13
N ALA A 189 -11.93 1.64 15.26
CA ALA A 189 -12.81 0.52 15.55
C ALA A 189 -12.06 -0.80 15.68
N VAL A 190 -11.06 -1.05 14.84
CA VAL A 190 -10.22 -2.25 14.90
C VAL A 190 -9.37 -2.24 16.18
N ILE A 191 -8.70 -1.13 16.50
CA ILE A 191 -7.84 -1.07 17.69
C ILE A 191 -8.64 -1.28 18.97
N ASP A 192 -9.82 -0.68 19.08
CA ASP A 192 -10.69 -0.87 20.25
C ASP A 192 -11.18 -2.32 20.40
N GLU A 193 -11.54 -2.98 19.28
CA GLU A 193 -11.87 -4.41 19.30
C GLU A 193 -10.68 -5.22 19.84
N LEU A 194 -9.46 -4.97 19.33
CA LEU A 194 -8.24 -5.66 19.77
C LEU A 194 -7.92 -5.41 21.26
N LEU A 195 -8.13 -4.17 21.74
CA LEU A 195 -8.01 -3.82 23.15
C LEU A 195 -8.98 -4.63 24.02
N SER A 196 -10.22 -4.80 23.55
CA SER A 196 -11.28 -5.53 24.26
C SER A 196 -11.00 -7.04 24.36
N ILE A 197 -10.35 -7.63 23.36
CA ILE A 197 -10.02 -9.07 23.33
C ILE A 197 -8.67 -9.42 23.95
N GLY A 198 -7.97 -8.43 24.53
CA GLY A 198 -6.82 -8.67 25.41
C GLY A 198 -5.61 -7.74 25.20
N MET A 199 -5.57 -6.95 24.13
CA MET A 199 -4.43 -6.06 23.85
C MET A 199 -4.26 -4.97 24.92
N SER A 200 -5.31 -4.65 25.68
CA SER A 200 -5.25 -3.75 26.84
C SER A 200 -4.26 -4.18 27.94
N LYS A 201 -3.79 -5.43 27.95
CA LYS A 201 -2.81 -5.97 28.91
C LYS A 201 -1.43 -6.22 28.30
N VAL A 202 -1.16 -5.62 27.14
CA VAL A 202 0.06 -5.86 26.38
C VAL A 202 1.33 -5.47 27.17
N LYS A 203 2.37 -6.30 27.05
CA LYS A 203 3.73 -6.01 27.55
C LYS A 203 4.61 -5.44 26.45
N GLN A 204 4.52 -6.03 25.25
CA GLN A 204 5.24 -5.58 24.07
C GLN A 204 4.31 -5.54 22.86
N ALA A 205 4.30 -4.42 22.15
CA ALA A 205 3.50 -4.24 20.96
C ALA A 205 4.37 -3.79 19.79
N LEU A 206 4.17 -4.42 18.63
CA LEU A 206 4.77 -4.01 17.36
C LEU A 206 3.65 -3.70 16.38
N LEU A 207 3.53 -2.43 15.98
CA LEU A 207 2.72 -2.05 14.83
C LEU A 207 3.59 -2.17 13.57
N SER A 208 3.12 -2.88 12.57
CA SER A 208 3.83 -3.06 11.31
C SER A 208 2.87 -2.97 10.14
N GLY A 209 3.41 -2.88 8.94
CA GLY A 209 2.64 -2.97 7.72
C GLY A 209 3.53 -2.83 6.51
N CYS A 210 3.02 -3.24 5.35
CA CYS A 210 3.72 -3.05 4.09
C CYS A 210 3.06 -2.02 3.16
N SER A 211 3.85 -1.26 2.39
CA SER A 211 3.38 -0.42 1.29
C SER A 211 2.47 0.69 1.84
N ALA A 212 1.25 0.80 1.33
CA ALA A 212 0.22 1.66 1.92
C ALA A 212 -0.04 1.35 3.41
N GLY A 213 0.10 0.11 3.86
CA GLY A 213 0.05 -0.28 5.27
C GLY A 213 1.31 0.09 6.06
N GLY A 214 2.47 0.15 5.39
CA GLY A 214 3.71 0.69 5.96
C GLY A 214 3.60 2.19 6.17
N LEU A 215 3.00 2.92 5.22
CA LEU A 215 2.65 4.32 5.41
C LEU A 215 1.62 4.50 6.55
N ALA A 216 0.57 3.67 6.58
CA ALA A 216 -0.42 3.67 7.67
C ALA A 216 0.24 3.46 9.03
N THR A 217 1.23 2.56 9.11
CA THR A 217 2.01 2.33 10.33
C THR A 217 2.69 3.60 10.81
N LEU A 218 3.28 4.40 9.92
CA LEU A 218 3.90 5.68 10.29
C LEU A 218 2.87 6.71 10.75
N ILE A 219 1.75 6.82 10.03
CA ILE A 219 0.66 7.77 10.34
C ILE A 219 0.11 7.51 11.75
N HIS A 220 -0.16 6.25 12.08
CA HIS A 220 -0.85 5.89 13.32
C HIS A 220 0.08 5.48 14.48
N CYS A 221 1.40 5.54 14.30
CA CYS A 221 2.35 4.98 15.27
C CYS A 221 2.22 5.59 16.67
N ASP A 222 2.20 6.92 16.76
CA ASP A 222 2.12 7.62 18.05
C ASP A 222 0.75 7.49 18.71
N ASP A 223 -0.33 7.52 17.92
CA ASP A 223 -1.69 7.25 18.41
C ASP A 223 -1.79 5.82 18.97
N PHE A 224 -1.22 4.83 18.26
CA PHE A 224 -1.15 3.45 18.74
C PHE A 224 -0.40 3.35 20.07
N ARG A 225 0.76 4.00 20.20
CA ARG A 225 1.52 4.07 21.47
C ARG A 225 0.68 4.67 22.59
N GLY A 226 -0.08 5.73 22.29
CA GLY A 226 -0.90 6.47 23.25
C GLY A 226 -2.09 5.67 23.80
N LEU A 227 -2.60 4.69 23.04
CA LEU A 227 -3.73 3.84 23.43
C LEU A 227 -3.32 2.66 24.34
N LEU A 228 -2.02 2.37 24.46
CA LEU A 228 -1.49 1.23 25.19
C LEU A 228 -0.98 1.60 26.59
N PRO A 229 -0.84 0.62 27.51
CA PRO A 229 -0.33 0.86 28.86
C PRO A 229 0.99 1.65 28.86
N LYS A 230 1.18 2.50 29.88
CA LYS A 230 2.39 3.32 29.97
C LYS A 230 3.66 2.48 30.11
N ASP A 231 3.57 1.34 30.80
CA ASP A 231 4.66 0.38 31.02
C ASP A 231 4.87 -0.61 29.86
N ALA A 232 4.03 -0.56 28.81
CA ALA A 232 4.21 -1.38 27.63
C ALA A 232 5.33 -0.82 26.74
N THR A 233 6.17 -1.71 26.20
CA THR A 233 7.14 -1.37 25.15
C THR A 233 6.43 -1.40 23.81
N VAL A 234 6.37 -0.27 23.10
CA VAL A 234 5.72 -0.17 21.79
C VAL A 234 6.72 0.34 20.77
N LYS A 235 6.77 -0.32 19.62
CA LYS A 235 7.57 0.09 18.46
C LYS A 235 6.73 0.00 17.19
N CYS A 236 7.17 0.68 16.15
CA CYS A 236 6.56 0.61 14.83
C CYS A 236 7.57 0.18 13.77
N LEU A 237 7.13 -0.59 12.78
CA LEU A 237 7.93 -1.06 11.65
C LEU A 237 7.21 -0.76 10.33
N ALA A 238 7.75 0.17 9.56
CA ALA A 238 7.22 0.48 8.23
C ALA A 238 8.04 -0.23 7.15
N ASP A 239 7.44 -1.18 6.45
CA ASP A 239 8.06 -1.94 5.36
C ASP A 239 7.58 -1.46 3.99
N GLY A 240 8.48 -1.11 3.08
CA GLY A 240 8.12 -0.57 1.75
C GLY A 240 7.23 0.68 1.84
N GLY A 241 7.19 1.33 3.01
CA GLY A 241 6.28 2.43 3.33
C GLY A 241 6.93 3.80 3.19
N PHE A 242 8.27 3.86 3.06
CA PHE A 242 9.02 5.09 2.83
C PHE A 242 9.03 5.50 1.36
N PHE A 243 7.98 6.19 0.90
CA PHE A 243 7.87 6.73 -0.45
C PHE A 243 8.56 8.10 -0.56
N LEU A 244 9.39 8.27 -1.59
CA LEU A 244 10.00 9.56 -1.91
C LEU A 244 9.06 10.51 -2.66
N ASP A 245 9.21 11.79 -2.36
CA ASP A 245 8.69 12.89 -3.15
C ASP A 245 9.69 13.26 -4.25
N GLU A 246 9.99 12.34 -5.16
CA GLU A 246 10.99 12.51 -6.23
C GLU A 246 10.33 12.92 -7.56
N GLU A 247 11.10 13.57 -8.45
CA GLU A 247 10.67 13.81 -9.83
C GLU A 247 10.78 12.55 -10.68
N ASP A 248 9.82 12.38 -11.58
CA ASP A 248 9.90 11.35 -12.61
C ASP A 248 10.86 11.76 -13.75
N ILE A 249 11.07 10.87 -14.72
CA ILE A 249 11.99 11.12 -15.85
C ILE A 249 11.55 12.27 -16.78
N LEU A 250 10.35 12.83 -16.58
CA LEU A 250 9.83 14.03 -17.26
C LEU A 250 9.76 15.25 -16.32
N GLN A 251 10.38 15.17 -15.13
CA GLN A 251 10.41 16.23 -14.11
C GLN A 251 9.04 16.54 -13.49
N HIS A 252 8.12 15.57 -13.47
CA HIS A 252 6.85 15.69 -12.76
C HIS A 252 6.91 15.05 -11.38
N ARG A 253 6.26 15.67 -10.39
CA ARG A 253 6.16 15.15 -9.01
C ARG A 253 4.99 14.17 -8.89
N THR A 254 5.07 13.05 -9.59
CA THR A 254 3.97 12.08 -9.75
C THR A 254 3.43 11.57 -8.41
N MET A 255 4.30 11.23 -7.44
CA MET A 255 3.84 10.80 -6.11
C MET A 255 3.16 11.93 -5.34
N ARG A 256 3.66 13.17 -5.44
CA ARG A 256 3.07 14.33 -4.76
C ARG A 256 1.67 14.63 -5.29
N SER A 257 1.47 14.54 -6.60
CA SER A 257 0.14 14.68 -7.20
C SER A 257 -0.80 13.59 -6.71
N LEU A 258 -0.36 12.32 -6.69
CA LEU A 258 -1.14 11.22 -6.14
C LEU A 258 -1.56 11.48 -4.69
N TYR A 259 -0.60 11.82 -3.82
CA TYR A 259 -0.88 12.12 -2.41
C TYR A 259 -1.78 13.32 -2.23
N ASN A 260 -1.64 14.36 -3.04
CA ASN A 260 -2.53 15.51 -3.02
C ASN A 260 -3.97 15.12 -3.33
N ASP A 261 -4.17 14.35 -4.39
CA ASP A 261 -5.49 13.89 -4.79
C ASP A 261 -6.13 12.98 -3.73
N VAL A 262 -5.38 12.05 -3.14
CA VAL A 262 -5.85 11.21 -2.02
C VAL A 262 -6.21 12.06 -0.81
N ALA A 263 -5.32 12.98 -0.41
CA ALA A 263 -5.48 13.80 0.78
C ALA A 263 -6.73 14.70 0.69
N ILE A 264 -6.97 15.29 -0.48
CA ILE A 264 -8.15 16.13 -0.72
C ILE A 264 -9.41 15.26 -0.83
N LEU A 265 -9.40 14.22 -1.66
CA LEU A 265 -10.59 13.40 -1.90
C LEU A 265 -11.11 12.75 -0.62
N GLN A 266 -10.21 12.23 0.21
CA GLN A 266 -10.56 11.40 1.36
C GLN A 266 -10.37 12.10 2.72
N GLY A 267 -9.99 13.39 2.73
CA GLY A 267 -9.99 14.21 3.95
C GLY A 267 -8.91 13.86 4.97
N LEU A 268 -7.66 13.63 4.55
CA LEU A 268 -6.61 13.07 5.41
C LEU A 268 -6.04 14.04 6.46
N ALA A 269 -6.28 15.35 6.32
CA ALA A 269 -5.59 16.38 7.11
C ALA A 269 -5.67 16.14 8.64
N LYS A 270 -6.78 15.57 9.13
CA LYS A 270 -6.99 15.31 10.56
C LYS A 270 -6.21 14.11 11.11
N SER A 271 -5.75 13.20 10.25
CA SER A 271 -4.90 12.07 10.63
C SER A 271 -3.41 12.39 10.56
N LEU A 272 -3.03 13.60 10.09
CA LEU A 272 -1.64 14.01 9.96
C LEU A 272 -1.20 14.89 11.12
N HIS A 273 0.11 14.95 11.35
CA HIS A 273 0.66 15.71 12.47
C HIS A 273 0.33 17.21 12.36
N LYS A 274 -0.23 17.77 13.44
CA LYS A 274 -0.75 19.15 13.49
C LYS A 274 0.32 20.19 13.13
N ASP A 275 1.54 20.03 13.62
CA ASP A 275 2.62 20.97 13.31
C ASP A 275 3.00 20.95 11.84
N CYS A 276 2.90 19.79 11.18
CA CYS A 276 3.21 19.69 9.76
C CYS A 276 2.14 20.42 8.94
N ILE A 277 0.86 20.10 9.15
CA ILE A 277 -0.25 20.71 8.39
C ILE A 277 -0.41 22.21 8.69
N SER A 278 0.13 22.71 9.80
CA SER A 278 0.19 24.15 10.09
C SER A 278 1.22 24.92 9.24
N LYS A 279 2.20 24.21 8.66
CA LYS A 279 3.34 24.78 7.92
C LYS A 279 3.31 24.48 6.43
N MET A 280 2.64 23.41 6.01
CA MET A 280 2.61 22.96 4.62
C MET A 280 1.30 22.22 4.29
N GLU A 281 1.06 22.06 3.00
CA GLU A 281 -0.10 21.33 2.49
C GLU A 281 -0.15 19.88 2.99
N PRO A 282 -1.35 19.33 3.29
CA PRO A 282 -1.51 17.95 3.79
C PRO A 282 -0.81 16.88 2.93
N ALA A 283 -0.78 17.08 1.61
CA ALA A 283 -0.09 16.18 0.67
C ALA A 283 1.40 16.00 1.00
N LYS A 284 2.08 17.06 1.45
CA LYS A 284 3.48 17.00 1.86
C LYS A 284 3.66 16.29 3.19
N CYS A 285 2.73 16.51 4.12
CA CYS A 285 2.71 15.85 5.42
C CYS A 285 2.39 14.36 5.36
N LEU A 286 1.91 13.86 4.22
CA LEU A 286 1.71 12.45 3.97
C LEU A 286 3.01 11.73 3.59
N PHE A 287 4.08 12.47 3.23
CA PHE A 287 5.36 11.84 2.94
C PHE A 287 6.03 11.34 4.23
N PRO A 288 6.51 10.09 4.23
CA PRO A 288 7.25 9.48 5.34
C PRO A 288 8.39 10.34 5.88
N GLU A 289 9.11 11.05 5.01
CA GLU A 289 10.18 11.99 5.40
C GLU A 289 9.67 13.08 6.36
N GLU A 290 8.45 13.58 6.19
CA GLU A 290 7.85 14.56 7.10
C GLU A 290 7.25 13.90 8.35
N ILE A 291 6.61 12.73 8.20
CA ILE A 291 5.97 12.03 9.31
C ILE A 291 7.01 11.66 10.39
N ILE A 292 8.14 11.09 9.99
CA ILE A 292 9.16 10.62 10.95
C ILE A 292 9.85 11.76 11.72
N LYS A 293 9.84 13.00 11.21
CA LYS A 293 10.34 14.17 11.95
C LYS A 293 9.52 14.49 13.20
N HIS A 294 8.28 14.00 13.24
CA HIS A 294 7.33 14.23 14.31
C HIS A 294 7.01 12.98 15.14
N SER A 295 7.65 11.84 14.85
CA SER A 295 7.41 10.58 15.54
C SER A 295 8.11 10.55 16.90
N ASN A 296 7.35 10.29 17.96
CA ASN A 296 7.87 10.13 19.32
C ASN A 296 8.15 8.66 19.66
N THR A 297 7.41 7.76 19.04
CA THR A 297 7.55 6.32 19.21
C THR A 297 8.72 5.80 18.36
N PRO A 298 9.54 4.85 18.86
CA PRO A 298 10.61 4.25 18.08
C PRO A 298 10.09 3.58 16.79
N VAL A 299 10.67 3.97 15.66
CA VAL A 299 10.34 3.46 14.32
C VAL A 299 11.52 2.68 13.74
N PHE A 300 11.22 1.54 13.13
CA PHE A 300 12.14 0.79 12.30
C PHE A 300 11.70 0.83 10.83
N LEU A 301 12.53 1.39 9.95
CA LEU A 301 12.23 1.47 8.52
C LEU A 301 12.83 0.27 7.78
N VAL A 302 12.02 -0.47 7.03
CA VAL A 302 12.48 -1.52 6.12
C VAL A 302 12.13 -1.08 4.71
N ASN A 303 13.12 -0.70 3.90
CA ASN A 303 12.84 -0.24 2.55
C ASN A 303 13.92 -0.70 1.58
N SER A 304 13.54 -0.93 0.34
CA SER A 304 14.54 -1.01 -0.72
C SER A 304 14.87 0.40 -1.22
N ALA A 305 16.16 0.66 -1.47
CA ALA A 305 16.59 1.86 -2.19
C ALA A 305 16.22 1.84 -3.68
N TYR A 306 15.80 0.68 -4.20
CA TYR A 306 15.24 0.50 -5.54
C TYR A 306 13.87 -0.16 -5.43
N ASP A 307 13.01 0.38 -4.56
CA ASP A 307 11.64 -0.10 -4.42
C ASP A 307 10.96 -0.19 -5.81
N PHE A 308 10.66 -1.41 -6.25
CA PHE A 308 10.24 -1.60 -7.64
C PHE A 308 8.91 -0.91 -7.91
N TRP A 309 8.02 -0.84 -6.91
CA TRP A 309 6.72 -0.21 -7.07
C TRP A 309 6.90 1.27 -7.34
N GLN A 310 7.73 1.96 -6.54
CA GLN A 310 8.01 3.38 -6.74
C GLN A 310 8.76 3.64 -8.06
N VAL A 311 9.71 2.77 -8.44
CA VAL A 311 10.36 2.87 -9.75
C VAL A 311 9.34 2.77 -10.90
N GLN A 312 8.43 1.81 -10.83
CA GLN A 312 7.49 1.53 -11.92
C GLN A 312 6.33 2.53 -12.02
N HIS A 313 5.87 3.09 -10.90
CA HIS A 313 4.65 3.91 -10.85
C HIS A 313 4.92 5.39 -10.57
N VAL A 314 6.11 5.74 -10.08
CA VAL A 314 6.47 7.12 -9.73
C VAL A 314 7.65 7.63 -10.54
N LEU A 315 8.78 6.92 -10.58
CA LEU A 315 9.98 7.40 -11.30
C LEU A 315 9.79 7.28 -12.82
N ILE A 316 9.22 6.17 -13.27
CA ILE A 316 8.92 5.92 -14.69
C ILE A 316 7.46 5.47 -14.85
N PRO A 317 6.47 6.35 -14.57
CA PRO A 317 5.06 6.04 -14.77
C PRO A 317 4.78 5.76 -16.25
N GLU A 318 3.67 5.09 -16.56
CA GLU A 318 3.31 4.77 -17.95
C GLU A 318 3.26 6.01 -18.86
N ALA A 319 2.75 7.13 -18.34
CA ALA A 319 2.69 8.39 -19.06
C ALA A 319 4.08 8.95 -19.45
N ALA A 320 5.13 8.60 -18.69
CA ALA A 320 6.50 9.03 -18.95
C ALA A 320 7.28 8.10 -19.90
N ASP A 321 6.76 6.90 -20.20
CA ASP A 321 7.37 5.93 -21.12
C ASP A 321 6.37 5.41 -22.19
N PRO A 322 5.77 6.29 -23.00
CA PRO A 322 4.72 5.91 -23.95
C PRO A 322 5.20 4.95 -25.05
N HIS A 323 6.51 4.92 -25.32
CA HIS A 323 7.13 4.04 -26.31
C HIS A 323 7.70 2.74 -25.72
N GLY A 324 7.62 2.56 -24.39
CA GLY A 324 8.04 1.32 -23.72
C GLY A 324 9.55 1.10 -23.68
N TYR A 325 10.37 2.17 -23.72
CA TYR A 325 11.83 2.10 -23.65
C TYR A 325 12.31 1.53 -22.32
N TRP A 326 11.56 1.78 -21.24
CA TRP A 326 11.86 1.28 -19.91
C TRP A 326 11.20 -0.05 -19.58
N LYS A 327 10.31 -0.56 -20.44
CA LYS A 327 9.51 -1.76 -20.15
C LYS A 327 10.35 -2.96 -19.70
N LYS A 328 11.45 -3.27 -20.39
CA LYS A 328 12.33 -4.40 -20.02
C LYS A 328 13.10 -4.16 -18.72
N CYS A 329 13.59 -2.93 -18.53
CA CYS A 329 14.34 -2.50 -17.35
C CYS A 329 13.47 -2.48 -16.09
N LYS A 330 12.23 -1.97 -16.18
CA LYS A 330 11.23 -1.99 -15.11
C LYS A 330 10.86 -3.40 -14.64
N LEU A 331 10.83 -4.37 -15.56
CA LEU A 331 10.52 -5.76 -15.21
C LEU A 331 11.72 -6.49 -14.61
N ASN A 332 12.93 -6.17 -15.07
CA ASN A 332 14.16 -6.73 -14.55
C ASN A 332 15.32 -5.75 -14.78
N ILE A 333 15.90 -5.27 -13.68
CA ILE A 333 16.95 -4.25 -13.71
C ILE A 333 18.23 -4.69 -14.43
N HIS A 334 18.43 -6.00 -14.63
CA HIS A 334 19.54 -6.52 -15.45
C HIS A 334 19.41 -6.20 -16.94
N ASN A 335 18.21 -5.83 -17.40
CA ASN A 335 17.96 -5.43 -18.78
C ASN A 335 18.08 -3.91 -18.99
N CYS A 336 18.43 -3.15 -17.96
CA CYS A 336 18.64 -1.71 -18.09
C CYS A 336 19.94 -1.42 -18.84
N ASN A 337 19.91 -0.45 -19.76
CA ASN A 337 21.15 0.09 -20.32
C ASN A 337 21.82 1.08 -19.35
N SER A 338 23.04 1.53 -19.69
CA SER A 338 23.84 2.39 -18.82
C SER A 338 23.13 3.68 -18.38
N ASN A 339 22.38 4.34 -19.28
CA ASN A 339 21.64 5.56 -18.95
C ASN A 339 20.47 5.28 -18.00
N GLN A 340 19.77 4.16 -18.20
CA GLN A 340 18.70 3.74 -17.30
C GLN A 340 19.23 3.41 -15.90
N LEU A 341 20.39 2.73 -15.83
CA LEU A 341 21.05 2.43 -14.57
C LEU A 341 21.49 3.70 -13.84
N GLU A 342 22.01 4.71 -14.54
CA GLU A 342 22.39 6.00 -13.94
C GLU A 342 21.21 6.69 -13.26
N ILE A 343 20.04 6.71 -13.90
CA ILE A 343 18.80 7.25 -13.33
C ILE A 343 18.37 6.45 -12.09
N LEU A 344 18.45 5.12 -12.12
CA LEU A 344 18.16 4.29 -10.95
C LEU A 344 19.14 4.55 -9.80
N GLN A 345 20.43 4.75 -10.09
CA GLN A 345 21.42 5.13 -9.07
C GLN A 345 21.11 6.50 -8.47
N GLY A 346 20.65 7.45 -9.29
CA GLY A 346 20.16 8.75 -8.85
C GLY A 346 19.00 8.60 -7.85
N PHE A 347 17.99 7.79 -8.19
CA PHE A 347 16.86 7.49 -7.32
C PHE A 347 17.29 6.87 -5.98
N ARG A 348 18.23 5.92 -5.99
CA ARG A 348 18.85 5.40 -4.76
C ARG A 348 19.54 6.51 -3.96
N GLY A 349 20.25 7.42 -4.64
CA GLY A 349 20.89 8.56 -4.02
C GLY A 349 19.89 9.45 -3.28
N SER A 350 18.73 9.72 -3.88
CA SER A 350 17.63 10.44 -3.25
C SER A 350 17.08 9.72 -2.02
N MET A 351 16.90 8.39 -2.09
CA MET A 351 16.46 7.61 -0.93
C MET A 351 17.39 7.79 0.27
N LEU A 352 18.70 7.59 0.04
CA LEU A 352 19.69 7.72 1.10
C LEU A 352 19.76 9.15 1.64
N LYS A 353 19.62 10.15 0.76
CA LYS A 353 19.60 11.56 1.16
C LYS A 353 18.40 11.89 2.06
N ALA A 354 17.20 11.42 1.72
CA ALA A 354 15.99 11.63 2.52
C ALA A 354 16.08 10.99 3.91
N LEU A 355 16.88 9.92 4.05
CA LEU A 355 17.08 9.21 5.31
C LEU A 355 18.25 9.74 6.16
N ASN A 356 19.03 10.70 5.66
CA ASN A 356 20.23 11.22 6.37
C ASN A 356 19.91 11.80 7.76
N GLU A 357 18.79 12.51 7.90
CA GLU A 357 18.37 13.05 9.20
C GLU A 357 17.91 11.93 10.13
N PHE A 358 17.10 10.99 9.61
CA PHE A 358 16.62 9.86 10.39
C PHE A 358 17.73 8.93 10.87
N GLN A 359 18.79 8.76 10.08
CA GLN A 359 19.96 7.97 10.46
C GLN A 359 20.63 8.46 11.75
N LYS A 360 20.45 9.74 12.11
CA LYS A 360 20.98 10.32 13.36
C LYS A 360 20.11 10.01 14.58
N ASN A 361 18.90 9.50 14.38
CA ASN A 361 17.99 9.14 15.46
C ASN A 361 18.49 7.87 16.16
N THR A 362 18.86 7.99 17.44
CA THR A 362 19.41 6.89 18.24
C THR A 362 18.36 5.89 18.70
N GLU A 363 17.08 6.28 18.71
CA GLU A 363 15.94 5.42 19.06
C GLU A 363 15.32 4.73 17.83
N GLY A 364 15.64 5.22 16.64
CA GLY A 364 15.18 4.68 15.36
C GLY A 364 16.12 3.60 14.81
N GLY A 365 15.59 2.75 13.94
CA GLY A 365 16.36 1.77 13.18
C GLY A 365 16.00 1.78 11.71
N MET A 366 16.91 1.33 10.85
CA MET A 366 16.60 1.17 9.43
C MET A 366 17.37 0.01 8.79
N PHE A 367 16.70 -0.67 7.87
CA PHE A 367 17.24 -1.69 6.99
C PHE A 367 16.96 -1.27 5.54
N ILE A 368 17.93 -0.59 4.94
CA ILE A 368 17.83 -0.04 3.58
C ILE A 368 18.73 -0.83 2.65
N ASN A 369 18.16 -1.81 1.94
CA ASN A 369 18.93 -2.67 1.03
C ASN A 369 18.81 -2.21 -0.43
N SER A 370 19.58 -2.86 -1.30
CA SER A 370 19.66 -2.56 -2.73
C SER A 370 18.94 -3.58 -3.62
N CYS A 371 17.99 -4.37 -3.08
CA CYS A 371 17.25 -5.37 -3.84
C CYS A 371 16.12 -4.71 -4.65
N TYR A 372 15.79 -5.18 -5.85
CA TYR A 372 14.64 -4.67 -6.61
C TYR A 372 13.34 -5.33 -6.12
N ILE A 373 12.83 -4.88 -4.97
CA ILE A 373 11.75 -5.52 -4.21
C ILE A 373 10.81 -4.49 -3.58
N HIS A 374 9.56 -4.88 -3.32
CA HIS A 374 8.55 -4.14 -2.58
C HIS A 374 7.87 -5.10 -1.61
N CYS A 375 7.75 -4.74 -0.33
CA CYS A 375 7.42 -5.64 0.79
C CYS A 375 8.45 -6.75 1.02
N GLN A 376 8.86 -6.93 2.27
CA GLN A 376 9.96 -7.81 2.65
C GLN A 376 9.71 -8.58 3.95
N THR A 377 8.87 -8.06 4.83
CA THR A 377 8.66 -8.59 6.17
C THR A 377 7.61 -9.70 6.22
N ASP A 378 6.59 -9.66 5.36
CA ASP A 378 5.53 -10.66 5.29
C ASP A 378 5.86 -11.83 4.32
N ILE A 379 7.00 -11.77 3.64
CA ILE A 379 7.51 -12.81 2.73
C ILE A 379 8.60 -13.61 3.42
N SER A 380 8.44 -14.93 3.52
CA SER A 380 9.35 -15.81 4.26
C SER A 380 10.79 -15.76 3.72
N GLU A 381 10.94 -15.71 2.40
CA GLU A 381 12.22 -15.72 1.68
C GLU A 381 13.06 -14.50 2.01
N THR A 382 12.45 -13.34 2.18
CA THR A 382 13.15 -12.06 2.43
C THR A 382 13.24 -11.75 3.92
N TRP A 383 12.32 -12.28 4.72
CA TRP A 383 12.30 -12.10 6.17
C TRP A 383 13.39 -12.92 6.86
N HIS A 384 13.36 -14.25 6.69
CA HIS A 384 14.25 -15.17 7.39
C HIS A 384 14.48 -16.45 6.60
N SER A 385 15.46 -16.41 5.70
CA SER A 385 15.89 -17.56 4.90
C SER A 385 17.40 -17.51 4.63
N PRO A 386 18.01 -18.61 4.14
CA PRO A 386 19.42 -18.58 3.70
C PRO A 386 19.71 -17.54 2.61
N THR A 387 18.71 -17.20 1.78
CA THR A 387 18.82 -16.25 0.67
C THR A 387 18.23 -14.87 0.97
N SER A 388 17.75 -14.65 2.20
CA SER A 388 17.20 -13.35 2.61
C SER A 388 18.23 -12.22 2.42
N PRO A 389 17.79 -11.01 2.00
CA PRO A 389 18.67 -9.85 1.90
C PRO A 389 19.40 -9.58 3.21
N ARG A 390 20.70 -9.26 3.12
CA ARG A 390 21.54 -8.98 4.29
C ARG A 390 22.31 -7.68 4.14
N ILE A 391 22.39 -6.93 5.22
CA ILE A 391 23.29 -5.77 5.37
C ILE A 391 24.23 -6.11 6.52
N ASN A 392 25.54 -6.05 6.29
CA ASN A 392 26.56 -6.45 7.28
C ASN A 392 26.27 -7.85 7.88
N ASN A 393 25.89 -8.80 7.01
CA ASN A 393 25.54 -10.18 7.33
C ASN A 393 24.29 -10.38 8.23
N LYS A 394 23.52 -9.33 8.53
CA LYS A 394 22.25 -9.39 9.26
C LYS A 394 21.08 -9.29 8.29
N SER A 395 20.09 -10.16 8.44
CA SER A 395 18.79 -10.04 7.74
C SER A 395 17.89 -9.04 8.47
N VAL A 396 16.74 -8.70 7.89
CA VAL A 396 15.76 -7.80 8.52
C VAL A 396 15.41 -8.26 9.94
N LEU A 397 15.04 -9.53 10.11
CA LEU A 397 14.75 -10.11 11.43
C LEU A 397 15.89 -9.90 12.44
N LEU A 398 17.15 -10.13 12.04
CA LEU A 398 18.31 -10.00 12.93
C LEU A 398 18.73 -8.55 13.20
N SER A 399 18.13 -7.60 12.48
CA SER A 399 18.34 -6.17 12.65
C SER A 399 17.29 -5.51 13.54
N LEU A 400 16.14 -6.16 13.73
CA LEU A 400 15.07 -5.77 14.67
C LEU A 400 15.42 -6.17 16.10
#